data_AF-A0A9E1X6B8-F1
#
_entry.id   AF-A0A9E1X6B8-F1
#
_cell.length_a   1.000
_cell.length_b   1.000
_cell.length_c   1.000
_cell.angle_alpha   90.00
_cell.angle_beta   90.00
_cell.angle_gamma   90.00
#
_symmetry.space_group_name_H-M   'P 1'
#
loop_
_entity.id
_entity.type
_entity.pdbx_description
1 polymer ?
#
loop_
_entity_poly.entity_id
_entity_poly.type
_entity_poly.pdbx_seq_one_letter_code
_entity_poly.pdbx_strand_id
1 'polypeptide(L)' 'MDGYDSETYGETMAEVYDEWYGADGGIALTQIGSPGEVADRVNTLAGPAGTVLELGVGTGRLALPLADRG' A
#
# COMPACT_ATOMS: atom_id res chain seq x y z
N MET A 1 -2.89 -24.21 -5.14
CA MET A 1 -2.63 -24.83 -3.82
C MET A 1 -3.99 -25.14 -3.24
N ASP A 2 -4.25 -26.40 -2.91
CA ASP A 2 -5.49 -26.73 -2.20
C ASP A 2 -5.51 -25.97 -0.88
N GLY A 3 -6.61 -25.27 -0.60
CA GLY A 3 -6.78 -24.44 0.61
C GLY A 3 -6.26 -23.00 0.52
N TYR A 4 -5.79 -22.54 -0.64
CA TYR A 4 -5.42 -21.12 -0.82
C TYR A 4 -6.62 -20.30 -1.27
N ASP A 5 -6.96 -19.25 -0.53
CA ASP A 5 -8.05 -18.33 -0.80
C ASP A 5 -7.60 -16.86 -0.75
N SER A 6 -8.57 -15.93 -0.77
CA SER A 6 -8.31 -14.48 -0.72
C SER A 6 -7.76 -13.99 0.62
N GLU A 7 -7.99 -14.72 1.71
CA GLU A 7 -7.57 -14.34 3.05
C GLU A 7 -6.16 -14.85 3.37
N THR A 8 -5.81 -16.03 2.81
CA THR A 8 -4.56 -16.75 3.06
C THR A 8 -3.31 -15.86 2.98
N TYR A 9 -3.24 -14.98 1.97
CA TYR A 9 -2.09 -14.06 1.81
C TYR A 9 -2.01 -13.05 2.96
N GLY A 10 -3.12 -12.40 3.28
CA GLY A 10 -3.19 -11.40 4.33
C GLY A 10 -2.87 -12.02 5.69
N GLU A 11 -3.49 -13.15 6.01
CA GLU A 11 -3.26 -13.87 7.27
C GLU A 11 -1.79 -14.27 7.46
N THR A 12 -1.13 -14.73 6.38
CA THR A 12 0.26 -15.20 6.46
C THR A 12 1.26 -14.04 6.54
N MET A 13 0.98 -12.90 5.90
CA MET A 13 1.96 -11.83 5.70
C MET A 13 1.78 -10.63 6.63
N ALA A 14 0.60 -10.42 7.21
CA ALA A 14 0.27 -9.18 7.92
C ALA A 14 1.28 -8.81 9.02
N GLU A 15 1.76 -9.80 9.79
CA GLU A 15 2.67 -9.56 10.91
C GLU A 15 4.07 -9.08 10.49
N VAL A 16 4.50 -9.39 9.26
CA VAL A 16 5.87 -9.11 8.78
C VAL A 16 5.93 -8.09 7.64
N TYR A 17 4.78 -7.76 7.03
CA TYR A 17 4.73 -7.00 5.79
C TYR A 17 5.39 -5.62 5.91
N ASP A 18 5.04 -4.87 6.95
CA ASP A 18 5.56 -3.52 7.16
C ASP A 18 7.03 -3.52 7.61
N GLU A 19 7.46 -4.54 8.37
CA GLU A 19 8.87 -4.71 8.74
C GLU A 19 9.72 -4.95 7.49
N TRP A 20 9.27 -5.86 6.63
CA TRP A 20 9.99 -6.26 5.44
C TRP A 20 10.08 -5.13 4.41
N TYR A 21 8.96 -4.47 4.12
CA TYR A 21 8.96 -3.44 3.08
C TYR A 21 9.28 -2.04 3.61
N GLY A 22 9.16 -1.77 4.91
CA GLY A 22 9.48 -0.48 5.53
C GLY A 22 8.85 0.74 4.82
N ALA A 23 9.30 1.95 5.14
CA ALA A 23 8.86 3.16 4.41
C ALA A 23 9.43 3.23 2.98
N ASP A 24 10.67 2.73 2.79
CA ASP A 24 11.46 2.96 1.57
C ASP A 24 11.67 1.72 0.70
N GLY A 25 11.00 0.60 1.01
CA GLY A 25 11.12 -0.66 0.24
C GLY A 25 12.25 -1.58 0.72
N GLY A 26 12.39 -1.76 2.04
CA GLY A 26 13.53 -2.40 2.73
C GLY A 26 14.00 -3.75 2.17
N ILE A 27 13.09 -4.68 1.84
CA ILE A 27 13.43 -6.00 1.28
C ILE A 27 13.15 -6.14 -0.22
N ALA A 28 12.64 -5.08 -0.86
CA ALA A 28 12.20 -5.20 -2.24
C ALA A 28 13.39 -5.47 -3.18
N LEU A 29 13.29 -6.52 -4.00
CA LEU A 29 14.30 -6.88 -5.02
C LEU A 29 14.51 -5.76 -6.07
N THR A 30 13.57 -4.83 -6.16
CA THR A 30 13.63 -3.61 -6.95
C THR A 30 13.29 -2.42 -6.07
N GLN A 31 13.94 -1.28 -6.29
CA GLN A 31 13.60 -0.03 -5.60
C GLN A 31 12.25 0.46 -6.15
N ILE A 32 11.16 0.25 -5.41
CA ILE A 32 9.78 0.45 -5.93
C ILE A 32 9.24 1.88 -5.68
N GLY A 33 10.08 2.82 -5.26
CA GLY A 33 9.65 4.16 -4.86
C GLY A 33 8.94 4.17 -3.50
N SER A 34 8.75 5.36 -2.94
CA SER A 34 8.09 5.52 -1.65
C SER A 34 6.56 5.55 -1.80
N PRO A 35 5.80 5.09 -0.79
CA PRO A 35 4.34 5.25 -0.77
C PRO A 35 3.89 6.72 -0.88
N GLY A 36 4.71 7.66 -0.41
CA GLY A 36 4.46 9.09 -0.55
C GLY A 36 4.44 9.56 -2.01
N GLU A 37 5.43 9.15 -2.81
CA GLU A 37 5.48 9.51 -4.23
C GLU A 37 4.29 8.94 -5.01
N VAL A 38 3.87 7.73 -4.67
CA VAL A 38 2.66 7.11 -5.25
C VAL A 38 1.42 7.90 -4.84
N ALA A 39 1.30 8.28 -3.56
CA ALA A 39 0.19 9.07 -3.06
C ALA A 39 0.10 10.46 -3.72
N ASP A 40 1.24 11.13 -3.96
CA ASP A 40 1.28 12.40 -4.71
C ASP A 40 0.70 12.24 -6.12
N ARG A 41 1.09 11.16 -6.80
CA ARG A 41 0.60 10.87 -8.14
C ARG A 41 -0.89 10.58 -8.15
N VAL A 42 -1.37 9.77 -7.21
CA VAL A 42 -2.79 9.42 -7.09
C VAL A 42 -3.63 10.65 -6.75
N ASN A 43 -3.17 11.51 -5.83
CA ASN A 43 -3.88 12.75 -5.49
C ASN A 43 -3.99 13.70 -6.69
N THR A 44 -2.93 13.79 -7.49
CA THR A 44 -2.94 14.56 -8.74
C THR A 44 -4.01 14.04 -9.72
N LEU A 45 -4.19 12.73 -9.81
CA LEU A 45 -5.17 12.09 -10.68
C LEU A 45 -6.60 12.24 -10.15
N ALA A 46 -6.80 12.16 -8.84
CA ALA A 46 -8.10 12.36 -8.20
C ALA A 46 -8.58 13.81 -8.36
N GLY A 47 -7.66 14.77 -8.31
CA GLY A 47 -7.93 16.19 -8.42
C GLY A 47 -8.49 16.81 -7.13
N PRO A 48 -8.72 18.14 -7.09
CA PRO A 48 -8.92 18.89 -5.84
C PRO A 48 -10.12 18.49 -4.97
N ALA A 49 -11.09 17.77 -5.52
CA ALA A 49 -12.28 17.28 -4.81
C ALA A 49 -12.51 15.78 -5.06
N GLY A 50 -11.50 15.08 -5.59
CA GLY A 50 -11.59 13.65 -5.89
C GLY A 50 -11.52 12.80 -4.63
N THR A 51 -12.14 11.63 -4.67
CA THR A 51 -12.05 10.63 -3.60
C THR A 51 -11.48 9.34 -4.17
N VAL A 52 -10.65 8.66 -3.41
CA VAL A 52 -9.93 7.46 -3.85
C VAL A 52 -10.48 6.23 -3.12
N LEU A 53 -10.67 5.14 -3.86
CA LEU A 53 -10.92 3.81 -3.31
C LEU A 53 -9.69 2.93 -3.55
N GLU A 54 -9.02 2.52 -2.48
CA GLU A 54 -7.93 1.54 -2.54
C GLU A 54 -8.49 0.13 -2.37
N LEU A 55 -8.24 -0.74 -3.35
CA LEU A 55 -8.65 -2.15 -3.30
C LEU A 55 -7.51 -2.98 -2.70
N GLY A 56 -7.81 -3.73 -1.63
CA GLY A 56 -6.79 -4.50 -0.92
C GLY A 56 -5.86 -3.62 -0.09
N VAL A 57 -6.43 -2.67 0.66
CA VAL A 57 -5.71 -1.64 1.45
C VAL A 57 -4.66 -2.20 2.42
N GLY A 58 -4.81 -3.45 2.85
CA GLY A 58 -3.84 -4.12 3.73
C GLY A 58 -3.58 -3.33 5.01
N THR A 59 -2.31 -3.10 5.33
CA THR A 59 -1.85 -2.31 6.48
C THR A 59 -2.01 -0.80 6.29
N GLY A 60 -2.53 -0.34 5.14
CA GLY A 60 -2.68 1.08 4.83
C GLY A 60 -1.39 1.75 4.37
N ARG A 61 -0.41 0.98 3.87
CA ARG A 61 0.87 1.49 3.35
C ARG A 61 0.70 2.69 2.41
N LEU A 62 -0.33 2.69 1.57
CA LEU A 62 -0.66 3.81 0.66
C LEU A 62 -1.82 4.67 1.19
N ALA A 63 -2.86 4.08 1.77
CA ALA A 63 -3.99 4.81 2.34
C ALA A 63 -3.59 5.87 3.37
N LEU A 64 -2.61 5.59 4.23
CA LEU A 64 -2.14 6.54 5.23
C LEU A 64 -1.48 7.78 4.57
N PRO A 65 -0.49 7.63 3.66
CA PRO A 65 0.00 8.74 2.86
C PRO A 65 -1.06 9.49 2.04
N LEU A 66 -2.10 8.81 1.55
CA LEU A 66 -3.21 9.46 0.85
C LEU A 66 -4.03 10.33 1.80
N ALA A 67 -4.33 9.84 3.02
CA ALA A 67 -5.05 10.59 4.03
C ALA A 67 -4.30 11.87 4.45
N ASP A 68 -2.96 11.84 4.49
CA ASP A 68 -2.14 13.02 4.76
C ASP A 68 -2.26 14.12 3.69
N ARG A 69 -2.85 13.82 2.51
CA ARG A 69 -2.99 14.75 1.38
C ARG A 69 -4.37 15.40 1.25
N GLY A 70 -5.32 15.03 2.12
CA GLY A 70 -6.67 15.60 2.17
C GLY A 70 -7.71 14.77 1.46
#